data_AF-T2STN5-F1
#
_entry.id   AF-T2STN5-F1
#
_cell.length_a   1.000
_cell.length_b   1.000
_cell.length_c   1.000
_cell.angle_alpha   90.00
_cell.angle_beta   90.00
_cell.angle_gamma   90.00
#
_symmetry.space_group_name_H-M   'P 1'
#
loop_
_entity.id
_entity.type
_entity.pdbx_description
1 polymer ?
#
loop_
_entity_poly.entity_id
_entity_poly.type
_entity_poly.pdbx_seq_one_letter_code
_entity_poly.pdbx_strand_id
1 'polypeptide(L)'
;GGGGNTPCGLTWQSFRLGDLFEVLSSKKIYHANTIKIHDTQIENSYPYVVRAATNNGIKGFIVDDPTFTNEKNTLSFAQDTFTVFYQKQPYFTGNKVKVLKPKFVFKSPKILHFISAILQFILKPLTWGLGSTTESIAEFKFSLPLKPTANTQTIDDVDFNFMRTLINALMKQTIQGVAQYCSAKIQATKEVISQETPIQKDSLF
;
A
#
# COMPACT_ATOMS: atom_id res chain seq x y z
N GLY A 1 14.04 16.05 -19.95
CA GLY A 1 14.74 14.95 -20.65
C GLY A 1 15.45 14.10 -19.61
N GLY A 2 15.28 12.78 -19.67
CA GLY A 2 15.89 11.85 -18.72
C GLY A 2 15.17 10.49 -18.66
N GLY A 3 14.93 9.87 -19.81
CA GLY A 3 14.47 8.48 -19.88
C GLY A 3 15.67 7.55 -19.90
N GLY A 4 16.14 7.12 -18.73
CA GLY A 4 17.19 6.11 -18.63
C GLY A 4 16.61 4.73 -18.92
N ASN A 5 17.03 4.10 -20.02
CA ASN A 5 16.68 2.71 -20.30
C ASN A 5 17.28 1.81 -19.21
N THR A 6 16.43 1.03 -18.55
CA THR A 6 16.90 -0.04 -17.68
C THR A 6 17.48 -1.18 -18.53
N PRO A 7 18.43 -1.99 -18.00
CA PRO A 7 19.09 -3.06 -18.75
C PRO A 7 18.15 -4.10 -19.37
N CYS A 8 16.88 -4.14 -18.96
CA CYS A 8 15.83 -5.03 -19.45
C CYS A 8 14.92 -4.39 -20.53
N GLY A 9 15.30 -3.25 -21.11
CA GLY A 9 14.52 -2.59 -22.17
C GLY A 9 13.24 -1.91 -21.68
N LEU A 10 13.06 -1.77 -20.36
CA LEU A 10 11.94 -1.04 -19.77
C LEU A 10 12.24 0.46 -19.73
N THR A 11 11.32 1.21 -20.31
CA THR A 11 11.30 2.68 -20.28
C THR A 11 10.41 3.15 -19.13
N TRP A 12 10.85 4.20 -18.45
CA TRP A 12 10.14 4.83 -17.35
C TRP A 12 9.95 6.30 -17.67
N GLN A 13 8.80 6.84 -17.31
CA GLN A 13 8.47 8.22 -17.61
C GLN A 13 7.76 8.88 -16.44
N SER A 14 8.04 10.17 -16.23
CA SER A 14 7.58 10.95 -15.07
C SER A 14 6.17 11.50 -15.29
N PHE A 15 5.23 11.20 -14.40
CA PHE A 15 3.87 11.71 -14.44
C PHE A 15 3.61 12.65 -13.27
N ARG A 16 2.81 13.69 -13.50
CA ARG A 16 2.28 14.51 -12.42
C ARG A 16 1.07 13.79 -11.79
N LEU A 17 0.98 13.84 -10.47
CA LEU A 17 -0.07 13.15 -9.71
C LEU A 17 -1.46 13.63 -10.08
N GLY A 18 -1.63 14.93 -10.28
CA GLY A 18 -2.88 15.54 -10.71
C GLY A 18 -3.36 15.11 -12.11
N ASP A 19 -2.46 14.61 -12.97
CA ASP A 19 -2.84 14.09 -14.29
C ASP A 19 -3.49 12.71 -14.15
N LEU A 20 -3.07 11.93 -13.15
CA LEU A 20 -3.49 10.54 -12.94
C LEU A 20 -4.59 10.41 -11.86
N PHE A 21 -4.65 11.34 -10.92
CA PHE A 21 -5.57 11.32 -9.79
C PHE A 21 -6.27 12.65 -9.61
N GLU A 22 -7.54 12.58 -9.23
CA GLU A 22 -8.27 13.71 -8.65
C GLU A 22 -7.96 13.76 -7.15
N VAL A 23 -7.50 14.91 -6.66
CA VAL A 23 -7.15 15.10 -5.25
C VAL A 23 -8.33 15.73 -4.53
N LEU A 24 -9.04 14.92 -3.75
CA LEU A 24 -10.27 15.29 -3.06
C LEU A 24 -10.02 15.50 -1.56
N SER A 25 -10.78 16.42 -0.97
CA SER A 25 -10.93 16.47 0.48
C SER A 25 -11.79 15.30 0.97
N SER A 26 -11.67 14.96 2.25
CA SER A 26 -12.56 13.99 2.87
C SER A 26 -14.01 14.45 2.81
N LYS A 27 -14.94 13.50 2.64
CA LYS A 27 -16.38 13.82 2.71
C LYS A 27 -16.82 14.35 4.08
N LYS A 28 -16.21 13.86 5.15
CA LYS A 28 -16.44 14.29 6.54
C LYS A 28 -15.17 14.06 7.35
N ILE A 29 -14.90 14.97 8.30
CA ILE A 29 -13.78 14.86 9.22
C ILE A 29 -14.31 14.34 10.55
N TYR A 30 -13.72 13.25 11.02
CA TYR A 30 -13.99 12.71 12.35
C TYR A 30 -12.81 13.01 13.28
N HIS A 31 -13.13 13.37 14.53
CA HIS A 31 -12.14 13.56 15.58
C HIS A 31 -12.15 12.34 16.49
N ALA A 32 -10.99 11.73 16.73
CA ALA A 32 -10.91 10.45 17.43
C ALA A 32 -11.45 10.48 18.87
N ASN A 33 -11.51 11.66 19.50
CA ASN A 33 -12.07 11.88 20.84
C ASN A 33 -13.59 12.06 20.85
N THR A 34 -14.26 12.15 19.70
CA THR A 34 -15.71 12.37 19.59
C THR A 34 -16.47 11.15 19.09
N ILE A 35 -15.80 10.02 18.87
CA ILE A 35 -16.39 8.81 18.29
C ILE A 35 -15.92 7.56 19.01
N LYS A 36 -16.75 6.51 18.94
CA LYS A 36 -16.36 5.17 19.37
C LYS A 36 -15.59 4.48 18.24
N ILE A 37 -14.39 4.00 18.55
CA ILE A 37 -13.52 3.26 17.61
C ILE A 37 -13.46 1.81 18.08
N HIS A 38 -13.72 0.89 17.16
CA HIS A 38 -13.60 -0.54 17.36
C HIS A 38 -12.28 -1.04 16.80
N ASP A 39 -11.56 -1.87 17.56
CA ASP A 39 -10.26 -2.42 17.11
C ASP A 39 -10.44 -3.43 15.97
N THR A 40 -11.57 -4.14 15.95
CA THR A 40 -11.95 -5.11 14.91
C THR A 40 -13.17 -4.63 14.14
N GLN A 41 -13.30 -5.10 12.89
CA GLN A 41 -14.44 -4.74 12.05
C GLN A 41 -15.70 -5.44 12.57
N ILE A 42 -16.71 -4.65 12.90
CA ILE A 42 -18.06 -5.11 13.28
C ILE A 42 -19.05 -4.81 12.16
N GLU A 43 -20.27 -5.33 12.29
CA GLU A 43 -21.36 -5.07 11.34
C GLU A 43 -21.60 -3.56 11.16
N ASN A 44 -21.84 -3.13 9.93
CA ASN A 44 -22.06 -1.72 9.54
C ASN A 44 -20.93 -0.74 9.93
N SER A 45 -19.73 -1.26 10.21
CA SER A 45 -18.54 -0.44 10.46
C SER A 45 -17.60 -0.39 9.25
N TYR A 46 -16.95 0.76 9.09
CA TYR A 46 -15.99 1.03 8.02
C TYR A 46 -14.64 1.44 8.61
N PRO A 47 -13.52 1.21 7.90
CA PRO A 47 -12.21 1.67 8.34
C PRO A 47 -12.22 3.16 8.63
N TYR A 48 -11.59 3.52 9.74
CA TYR A 48 -11.31 4.89 10.12
C TYR A 48 -9.83 5.18 9.84
N VAL A 49 -9.60 5.86 8.71
CA VAL A 49 -8.27 6.17 8.20
C VAL A 49 -7.80 7.52 8.76
N VAL A 50 -6.64 7.54 9.39
CA VAL A 50 -6.04 8.73 10.00
C VAL A 50 -4.63 8.97 9.46
N ARG A 51 -3.93 9.95 10.01
CA ARG A 51 -2.53 10.27 9.68
C ARG A 51 -1.51 9.31 10.30
N ALA A 52 -1.80 8.01 10.26
CA ALA A 52 -0.87 6.99 10.73
C ALA A 52 0.07 6.56 9.59
N ALA A 53 1.31 6.25 9.92
CA ALA A 53 2.30 5.71 8.98
C ALA A 53 2.30 4.18 8.89
N THR A 54 1.41 3.51 9.64
CA THR A 54 1.33 2.06 9.76
C THR A 54 -0.10 1.58 9.54
N ASN A 55 -0.29 0.26 9.45
CA ASN A 55 -1.60 -0.39 9.35
C ASN A 55 -2.53 0.18 8.26
N ASN A 56 -1.98 0.53 7.10
CA ASN A 56 -2.75 1.12 6.00
C ASN A 56 -3.47 2.44 6.38
N GLY A 57 -2.96 3.14 7.39
CA GLY A 57 -3.57 4.35 7.96
C GLY A 57 -4.79 4.07 8.86
N ILE A 58 -5.17 2.80 9.05
CA ILE A 58 -6.41 2.41 9.75
C ILE A 58 -6.14 2.42 11.26
N LYS A 59 -6.85 3.31 11.97
CA LYS A 59 -6.83 3.36 13.45
C LYS A 59 -7.79 2.34 14.08
N GLY A 60 -8.82 1.95 13.35
CA GLY A 60 -9.86 1.02 13.77
C GLY A 60 -11.07 1.15 12.85
N PHE A 61 -12.25 0.80 13.35
CA PHE A 61 -13.50 0.81 12.60
C PHE A 61 -14.55 1.63 13.33
N ILE A 62 -15.35 2.38 12.58
CA ILE A 62 -16.37 3.27 13.13
C ILE A 62 -17.69 3.03 12.40
N VAL A 63 -18.79 3.21 13.12
CA VAL A 63 -20.16 3.12 12.59
C VAL A 63 -20.71 4.53 12.47
N ASP A 64 -21.02 4.95 11.25
CA ASP A 64 -21.77 6.17 10.93
C ASP A 64 -22.44 5.97 9.56
N ASP A 65 -23.21 6.96 9.09
CA ASP A 65 -23.89 6.95 7.81
C ASP A 65 -22.87 6.71 6.65
N PRO A 66 -23.06 5.61 5.86
CA PRO A 66 -22.19 5.27 4.75
C PRO A 66 -22.05 6.36 3.67
N THR A 67 -23.00 7.29 3.56
CA THR A 67 -22.92 8.41 2.59
C THR A 67 -21.69 9.29 2.81
N PHE A 68 -21.22 9.40 4.06
CA PHE A 68 -20.00 10.12 4.43
C PHE A 68 -18.70 9.31 4.23
N THR A 69 -18.78 8.07 3.74
CA THR A 69 -17.58 7.28 3.40
C THR A 69 -16.96 7.79 2.10
N ASN A 70 -15.64 7.86 2.08
CA ASN A 70 -14.87 8.02 0.86
C ASN A 70 -14.92 6.71 0.06
N GLU A 71 -14.80 6.82 -1.27
CA GLU A 71 -14.92 5.68 -2.17
C GLU A 71 -13.79 4.66 -1.96
N LYS A 72 -14.13 3.37 -2.06
CA LYS A 72 -13.13 2.30 -2.20
C LYS A 72 -12.32 2.47 -3.47
N ASN A 73 -11.23 1.70 -3.61
CA ASN A 73 -10.40 1.71 -4.81
C ASN A 73 -9.69 3.04 -5.06
N THR A 74 -9.40 3.76 -3.97
CA THR A 74 -8.67 5.03 -3.96
C THR A 74 -7.42 4.93 -3.10
N LEU A 75 -6.58 5.96 -3.12
CA LEU A 75 -5.47 6.09 -2.17
C LEU A 75 -5.82 7.15 -1.11
N SER A 76 -5.60 6.87 0.16
CA SER A 76 -5.60 7.87 1.22
C SER A 76 -4.23 8.51 1.34
N PHE A 77 -4.17 9.84 1.35
CA PHE A 77 -2.95 10.63 1.54
C PHE A 77 -3.01 11.32 2.90
N ALA A 78 -2.16 10.91 3.84
CA ALA A 78 -2.05 11.54 5.14
C ALA A 78 -1.11 12.74 5.07
N GLN A 79 -1.63 13.94 5.28
CA GLN A 79 -0.90 15.17 4.94
C GLN A 79 0.30 15.47 5.84
N ASP A 80 0.21 15.14 7.13
CA ASP A 80 1.31 15.45 8.07
C ASP A 80 2.44 14.40 8.01
N THR A 81 2.11 13.14 7.70
CA THR A 81 3.08 12.03 7.60
C THR A 81 3.55 11.74 6.18
N PHE A 82 2.93 12.40 5.18
CA PHE A 82 3.14 12.14 3.76
C PHE A 82 3.04 10.64 3.37
N THR A 83 2.22 9.87 4.11
CA THR A 83 1.99 8.45 3.85
C THR A 83 0.80 8.25 2.91
N VAL A 84 0.96 7.28 2.00
CA VAL A 84 -0.04 6.97 0.97
C VAL A 84 -0.41 5.50 1.05
N PHE A 85 -1.70 5.22 1.21
CA PHE A 85 -2.22 3.88 1.43
C PHE A 85 -3.41 3.56 0.53
N TYR A 86 -3.48 2.33 0.03
CA TYR A 86 -4.60 1.87 -0.79
C TYR A 86 -5.79 1.46 0.07
N GLN A 87 -6.98 1.99 -0.22
CA GLN A 87 -8.19 1.67 0.53
C GLN A 87 -9.10 0.73 -0.28
N LYS A 88 -9.14 -0.55 0.13
CA LYS A 88 -9.88 -1.64 -0.55
C LYS A 88 -11.40 -1.55 -0.42
N GLN A 89 -11.89 -0.86 0.61
CA GLN A 89 -13.31 -0.73 0.94
C GLN A 89 -13.63 0.73 1.27
N PRO A 90 -14.92 1.15 1.26
CA PRO A 90 -15.30 2.50 1.64
C PRO A 90 -14.83 2.80 3.06
N TYR A 91 -14.45 4.04 3.34
CA TYR A 91 -13.78 4.38 4.60
C TYR A 91 -14.07 5.81 5.04
N PHE A 92 -14.06 6.02 6.35
CA PHE A 92 -14.09 7.35 6.94
C PHE A 92 -12.67 7.86 7.21
N THR A 93 -12.55 9.16 7.42
CA THR A 93 -11.25 9.82 7.57
C THR A 93 -11.20 10.72 8.79
N GLY A 94 -10.05 10.71 9.46
CA GLY A 94 -9.70 11.72 10.43
C GLY A 94 -9.34 13.04 9.77
N ASN A 95 -8.97 14.03 10.57
CA ASN A 95 -8.52 15.32 10.07
C ASN A 95 -7.27 15.18 9.15
N LYS A 96 -7.11 16.09 8.18
CA LYS A 96 -5.93 16.20 7.31
C LYS A 96 -5.55 14.90 6.57
N VAL A 97 -6.55 14.19 6.07
CA VAL A 97 -6.40 13.09 5.12
C VAL A 97 -7.09 13.52 3.81
N LYS A 98 -6.39 13.37 2.69
CA LYS A 98 -6.93 13.59 1.34
C LYS A 98 -7.18 12.25 0.64
N VAL A 99 -8.03 12.27 -0.36
CA VAL A 99 -8.39 11.10 -1.17
C VAL A 99 -7.85 11.31 -2.58
N LEU A 100 -7.03 10.38 -3.06
CA LEU A 100 -6.55 10.35 -4.44
C LEU A 100 -7.45 9.38 -5.21
N LYS A 101 -8.38 9.91 -5.97
CA LYS A 101 -9.30 9.14 -6.81
C LYS A 101 -8.68 8.94 -8.20
N PRO A 102 -8.43 7.70 -8.65
CA PRO A 102 -7.85 7.44 -9.95
C PRO A 102 -8.73 8.01 -11.08
N LYS A 103 -8.13 8.71 -12.04
CA LYS A 103 -8.79 9.18 -13.28
C LYS A 103 -8.77 8.14 -14.40
N PHE A 104 -8.27 6.94 -14.11
CA PHE A 104 -8.07 5.85 -15.07
C PHE A 104 -8.70 4.56 -14.55
N VAL A 105 -9.06 3.69 -15.49
CA VAL A 105 -9.58 2.37 -15.18
C VAL A 105 -8.43 1.40 -14.97
N PHE A 106 -8.52 0.58 -13.92
CA PHE A 106 -7.55 -0.47 -13.65
C PHE A 106 -8.27 -1.79 -13.32
N LYS A 107 -7.69 -2.91 -13.76
CA LYS A 107 -8.29 -4.25 -13.61
C LYS A 107 -7.83 -4.99 -12.35
N SER A 108 -6.90 -4.42 -11.58
CA SER A 108 -6.32 -5.07 -10.40
C SER A 108 -5.89 -4.05 -9.34
N PRO A 109 -6.23 -4.26 -8.05
CA PRO A 109 -5.71 -3.47 -6.92
C PRO A 109 -4.18 -3.34 -6.88
N LYS A 110 -3.47 -4.32 -7.45
CA LYS A 110 -2.00 -4.31 -7.56
C LYS A 110 -1.46 -3.06 -8.24
N ILE A 111 -2.23 -2.45 -9.15
CA ILE A 111 -1.83 -1.20 -9.82
C ILE A 111 -1.73 -0.06 -8.80
N LEU A 112 -2.73 0.09 -7.92
CA LEU A 112 -2.69 1.12 -6.88
C LEU A 112 -1.71 0.78 -5.76
N HIS A 113 -1.50 -0.50 -5.43
CA HIS A 113 -0.42 -0.90 -4.53
C HIS A 113 0.95 -0.48 -5.07
N PHE A 114 1.21 -0.72 -6.36
CA PHE A 114 2.46 -0.32 -7.01
C PHE A 114 2.68 1.19 -6.93
N ILE A 115 1.67 1.98 -7.32
CA ILE A 115 1.73 3.43 -7.27
C ILE A 115 1.92 3.91 -5.83
N SER A 116 1.19 3.34 -4.86
CA SER A 116 1.34 3.70 -3.45
C SER A 116 2.74 3.42 -2.91
N ALA A 117 3.40 2.34 -3.35
CA ALA A 117 4.76 2.02 -2.95
C ALA A 117 5.77 3.04 -3.49
N ILE A 118 5.61 3.47 -4.75
CA ILE A 118 6.43 4.54 -5.35
C ILE A 118 6.19 5.86 -4.61
N LEU A 119 4.92 6.23 -4.38
CA LEU A 119 4.59 7.46 -3.68
C LEU A 119 5.17 7.45 -2.25
N GLN A 120 5.03 6.36 -1.50
CA GLN A 120 5.65 6.25 -0.19
C GLN A 120 7.17 6.40 -0.24
N PHE A 121 7.84 5.89 -1.28
CA PHE A 121 9.27 6.04 -1.44
C PHE A 121 9.70 7.49 -1.72
N ILE A 122 9.07 8.16 -2.70
CA ILE A 122 9.45 9.54 -3.08
C ILE A 122 9.08 10.56 -2.00
N LEU A 123 8.03 10.29 -1.23
CA LEU A 123 7.53 11.20 -0.21
C LEU A 123 8.22 10.99 1.16
N LYS A 124 8.96 9.89 1.33
CA LYS A 124 9.71 9.57 2.56
C LYS A 124 10.58 10.72 3.10
N PRO A 125 11.25 11.55 2.27
CA PRO A 125 12.04 12.67 2.77
C PRO A 125 11.21 13.84 3.31
N LEU A 126 9.92 13.90 3.00
CA LEU A 126 9.02 14.96 3.46
C LEU A 126 8.59 14.66 4.89
N THR A 127 8.72 15.66 5.78
CA THR A 127 8.47 15.49 7.21
C THR A 127 7.35 16.41 7.71
N TRP A 128 6.96 16.15 8.95
CA TRP A 128 5.98 16.92 9.70
C TRP A 128 6.29 18.42 9.66
N GLY A 129 5.31 19.23 9.27
CA GLY A 129 5.42 20.70 9.22
C GLY A 129 5.38 21.30 7.81
N LEU A 130 5.65 20.49 6.77
CA LEU A 130 5.30 20.87 5.41
C LEU A 130 3.78 20.78 5.25
N GLY A 131 3.11 21.93 5.28
CA GLY A 131 1.71 22.01 4.87
C GLY A 131 1.56 21.51 3.44
N SER A 132 0.50 20.78 3.17
CA SER A 132 0.11 20.39 1.81
C SER A 132 -1.32 20.82 1.54
N THR A 133 -1.58 21.29 0.33
CA THR A 133 -2.93 21.56 -0.17
C THR A 133 -3.28 20.52 -1.23
N THR A 134 -4.54 20.51 -1.68
CA THR A 134 -4.96 19.65 -2.79
C THR A 134 -4.15 19.95 -4.07
N GLU A 135 -3.82 21.22 -4.30
CA GLU A 135 -3.05 21.71 -5.44
C GLU A 135 -1.59 21.27 -5.32
N SER A 136 -0.96 21.45 -4.16
CA SER A 136 0.44 21.05 -3.97
C SER A 136 0.62 19.54 -4.05
N ILE A 137 -0.34 18.75 -3.57
CA ILE A 137 -0.33 17.28 -3.71
C ILE A 137 -0.44 16.88 -5.18
N ALA A 138 -1.28 17.56 -5.94
CA ALA A 138 -1.44 17.30 -7.37
C ALA A 138 -0.15 17.57 -8.17
N GLU A 139 0.78 18.40 -7.68
CA GLU A 139 2.06 18.70 -8.35
C GLU A 139 3.15 17.63 -8.16
N PHE A 140 2.97 16.66 -7.25
CA PHE A 140 3.96 15.61 -7.06
C PHE A 140 4.20 14.83 -8.35
N LYS A 141 5.47 14.53 -8.63
CA LYS A 141 5.88 13.79 -9.83
C LYS A 141 6.46 12.44 -9.46
N PHE A 142 6.09 11.41 -10.20
CA PHE A 142 6.60 10.05 -9.99
C PHE A 142 6.69 9.30 -11.32
N SER A 143 7.62 8.36 -11.40
CA SER A 143 7.85 7.61 -12.64
C SER A 143 7.04 6.33 -12.68
N LEU A 144 6.44 6.05 -13.84
CA LEU A 144 5.75 4.79 -14.13
C LEU A 144 6.36 4.09 -15.34
N PRO A 145 6.29 2.76 -15.40
CA PRO A 145 6.80 1.99 -16.53
C PRO A 145 5.88 2.16 -17.73
N LEU A 146 6.45 2.32 -18.92
CA LEU A 146 5.70 2.36 -20.18
C LEU A 146 5.75 1.01 -20.88
N LYS A 147 4.75 0.77 -21.72
CA LYS A 147 4.73 -0.38 -22.64
C LYS A 147 5.91 -0.24 -23.61
N PRO A 148 6.53 -1.34 -24.07
CA PRO A 148 7.58 -1.27 -25.08
C PRO A 148 7.14 -0.57 -26.38
N THR A 149 5.84 -0.61 -26.69
CA THR A 149 5.23 0.01 -27.87
C THR A 149 4.80 1.46 -27.65
N ALA A 150 5.01 2.03 -26.45
CA ALA A 150 4.57 3.37 -26.13
C ALA A 150 5.31 4.41 -27.00
N ASN A 151 4.53 5.23 -27.69
CA ASN A 151 5.02 6.35 -28.50
C ASN A 151 4.64 7.71 -27.89
N THR A 152 3.75 7.72 -26.89
CA THR A 152 3.33 8.92 -26.16
C THR A 152 3.44 8.73 -24.65
N GLN A 153 3.24 9.82 -23.91
CA GLN A 153 3.27 9.85 -22.45
C GLN A 153 1.85 9.99 -21.91
N THR A 154 1.01 9.00 -22.21
CA THR A 154 -0.38 8.95 -21.72
C THR A 154 -0.55 7.84 -20.69
N ILE A 155 -1.67 7.86 -19.94
CA ILE A 155 -1.99 6.78 -19.01
C ILE A 155 -2.23 5.45 -19.74
N ASP A 156 -2.67 5.50 -21.00
CA ASP A 156 -2.87 4.32 -21.84
C ASP A 156 -1.55 3.67 -22.25
N ASP A 157 -0.44 4.42 -22.23
CA ASP A 157 0.90 3.91 -22.50
C ASP A 157 1.57 3.25 -21.28
N VAL A 158 1.01 3.44 -20.07
CA VAL A 158 1.55 2.83 -18.85
C VAL A 158 1.36 1.31 -18.88
N ASP A 159 2.43 0.58 -18.54
CA ASP A 159 2.42 -0.88 -18.55
C ASP A 159 1.87 -1.48 -17.24
N PHE A 160 0.55 -1.46 -17.11
CA PHE A 160 -0.15 -2.12 -16.00
C PHE A 160 0.09 -3.64 -15.95
N ASN A 161 0.36 -4.29 -17.09
CA ASN A 161 0.67 -5.72 -17.10
C ASN A 161 2.01 -5.97 -16.43
N PHE A 162 3.03 -5.18 -16.78
CA PHE A 162 4.34 -5.23 -16.12
C PHE A 162 4.22 -4.96 -14.61
N MET A 163 3.55 -3.88 -14.19
CA MET A 163 3.36 -3.56 -12.76
C MET A 163 2.76 -4.74 -11.98
N ARG A 164 1.72 -5.38 -12.53
CA ARG A 164 1.08 -6.56 -11.94
C ARG A 164 2.02 -7.77 -11.90
N THR A 165 2.73 -8.05 -13.00
CA THR A 165 3.66 -9.17 -13.11
C THR A 165 4.82 -9.02 -12.14
N LEU A 166 5.37 -7.82 -11.99
CA LEU A 166 6.44 -7.53 -11.05
C LEU A 166 6.00 -7.79 -9.61
N ILE A 167 4.83 -7.28 -9.19
CA ILE A 167 4.28 -7.58 -7.85
C ILE A 167 4.10 -9.09 -7.65
N ASN A 168 3.57 -9.81 -8.64
CA ASN A 168 3.38 -11.26 -8.54
C ASN A 168 4.71 -12.00 -8.40
N ALA A 169 5.73 -11.61 -9.17
CA ALA A 169 7.06 -12.22 -9.11
C ALA A 169 7.70 -11.99 -7.74
N LEU A 170 7.63 -10.77 -7.21
CA LEU A 170 8.12 -10.43 -5.87
C LEU A 170 7.40 -11.25 -4.80
N MET A 171 6.07 -11.32 -4.84
CA MET A 171 5.28 -12.14 -3.90
C MET A 171 5.69 -13.63 -3.97
N LYS A 172 5.84 -14.19 -5.17
CA LYS A 172 6.24 -15.59 -5.36
C LYS A 172 7.63 -15.85 -4.81
N GLN A 173 8.58 -14.94 -5.06
CA GLN A 173 9.94 -15.03 -4.53
C GLN A 173 9.96 -14.96 -2.99
N THR A 174 9.17 -14.05 -2.39
CA THR A 174 9.05 -13.97 -0.93
C THR A 174 8.47 -15.25 -0.33
N ILE A 175 7.39 -15.79 -0.92
CA ILE A 175 6.78 -17.04 -0.46
C ILE A 175 7.78 -18.20 -0.55
N GLN A 176 8.54 -18.29 -1.65
CA GLN A 176 9.58 -19.29 -1.80
C GLN A 176 10.64 -19.18 -0.70
N GLY A 177 11.13 -17.98 -0.40
CA GLY A 177 12.12 -17.75 0.66
C GLY A 177 11.59 -18.14 2.04
N VAL A 178 10.34 -17.82 2.36
CA VAL A 178 9.70 -18.22 3.62
C VAL A 178 9.57 -19.75 3.71
N ALA A 179 9.14 -20.41 2.63
CA ALA A 179 9.01 -21.87 2.60
C ALA A 179 10.37 -22.57 2.81
N GLN A 180 11.43 -22.06 2.18
CA GLN A 180 12.80 -22.54 2.37
C GLN A 180 13.28 -22.36 3.82
N TYR A 181 13.06 -21.17 4.40
CA TYR A 181 13.39 -20.91 5.81
C TYR A 181 12.66 -21.86 6.77
N CYS A 182 11.35 -22.06 6.58
CA CYS A 182 10.57 -22.99 7.40
C CYS A 182 11.08 -24.42 7.27
N SER A 183 11.42 -24.86 6.06
CA SER A 183 11.96 -26.21 5.82
C SER A 183 13.30 -26.41 6.50
N ALA A 184 14.20 -25.42 6.42
CA ALA A 184 15.50 -25.46 7.10
C ALA A 184 15.34 -25.50 8.62
N LYS A 185 14.41 -24.72 9.19
CA LYS A 185 14.13 -24.74 10.64
C LYS A 185 13.62 -26.12 11.09
N ILE A 186 12.69 -26.72 10.34
CA ILE A 186 12.16 -28.07 10.63
C ILE A 186 13.30 -29.10 10.61
N GLN A 187 14.18 -29.03 9.60
CA GLN A 187 15.29 -29.96 9.45
C GLN A 187 16.29 -29.84 10.62
N ALA A 188 16.71 -28.62 10.96
CA ALA A 188 17.59 -28.38 12.10
C ALA A 188 16.98 -28.88 13.43
N THR A 189 15.67 -28.70 13.64
CA THR A 189 14.99 -29.23 14.83
C THR A 189 15.00 -30.77 14.86
N LYS A 190 14.77 -31.43 13.72
CA LYS A 190 14.85 -32.91 13.63
C LYS A 190 16.25 -33.43 13.95
N GLU A 191 17.28 -32.75 13.48
CA GLU A 191 18.68 -33.12 13.73
C GLU A 191 19.01 -33.04 15.22
N VAL A 192 18.63 -31.95 15.91
CA VAL A 192 18.83 -31.82 17.36
C VAL A 192 18.09 -32.91 18.14
N ILE A 193 16.81 -33.18 17.82
CA ILE A 193 16.03 -34.24 18.48
C ILE A 193 16.69 -35.61 18.26
N SER A 194 17.20 -35.89 17.07
CA SER A 194 17.87 -37.17 16.78
C SER A 194 19.19 -37.35 17.54
N GLN A 195 19.80 -36.25 18.00
CA GLN A 195 21.01 -36.26 18.81
C GLN A 195 20.72 -36.35 20.33
N GLU A 196 19.48 -36.10 20.76
CA GLU A 196 19.05 -36.39 22.13
C GLU A 196 18.80 -37.90 22.26
N THR A 197 19.79 -38.62 22.81
CA THR A 197 19.64 -40.04 23.16
C THR A 197 18.46 -40.21 24.13
N PRO A 198 17.58 -41.22 23.96
CA PRO A 198 16.58 -41.51 24.97
C PRO A 198 17.31 -41.85 26.28
N ILE A 199 17.05 -41.10 27.34
CA ILE A 199 17.51 -41.48 28.68
C ILE A 199 16.79 -42.78 29.00
N GLN A 200 17.51 -43.90 28.89
CA GLN A 200 17.04 -45.21 29.33
C GLN A 200 16.77 -45.05 30.83
N LYS A 201 15.50 -44.97 31.23
CA LYS A 201 15.15 -45.10 32.64
C LYS A 201 15.58 -46.50 33.04
N ASP A 202 16.63 -46.57 33.85
CA ASP A 202 17.13 -47.82 34.41
C ASP A 202 15.97 -48.66 34.91
N SER A 203 15.89 -49.88 34.37
CA SER A 203 14.99 -50.93 34.83
C SER A 203 15.45 -51.37 36.21
N LEU A 204 15.08 -50.61 37.24
CA LEU A 204 14.98 -51.11 38.59
C LEU A 204 13.59 -51.73 38.69
N PHE A 205 13.53 -53.06 38.53
CA PHE A 205 12.71 -54.05 39.26
C PHE A 205 12.80 -55.40 38.55
#